data_AF-A0A964U5U6-F1
#
_entry.id   AF-A0A964U5U6-F1
#
_cell.length_a   1.000
_cell.length_b   1.000
_cell.length_c   1.000
_cell.angle_alpha   90.00
_cell.angle_beta   90.00
_cell.angle_gamma   90.00
#
_symmetry.space_group_name_H-M   'P 1'
#
loop_
_entity.id
_entity.type
_entity.pdbx_description
1 polymer ?
#
loop_
_entity_poly.entity_id
_entity_poly.type
_entity_poly.pdbx_seq_one_letter_code
_entity_poly.pdbx_strand_id
1 'polypeptide(L)'
;MTRPQVIDRYFLEHRAKLLDLAAYLDRLDRAGSSDEDFREAALRDAIAILIDGKPDRARRVLESLSDPTTDPIEKAPGKGACGAYTHSA
;
A
#
# COMPACT_ATOMS: atom_id res chain seq x y z
N MET A 1 24.75 2.89 -8.76
CA MET A 1 24.53 1.46 -9.11
C MET A 1 24.07 1.39 -10.56
N THR A 2 24.58 0.43 -11.34
CA THR A 2 24.06 0.17 -12.69
C THR A 2 22.75 -0.62 -12.63
N ARG A 3 22.01 -0.70 -13.74
CA ARG A 3 20.76 -1.47 -13.82
C ARG A 3 20.94 -2.95 -13.40
N PRO A 4 21.95 -3.70 -13.89
CA PRO A 4 22.20 -5.06 -13.43
C PRO A 4 22.47 -5.15 -11.93
N GLN A 5 23.30 -4.25 -11.38
CA GLN A 5 23.61 -4.24 -9.95
C GLN A 5 22.39 -4.01 -9.06
N VAL A 6 21.41 -3.21 -9.52
CA VAL A 6 20.14 -3.00 -8.80
C VAL A 6 19.31 -4.28 -8.85
N ILE A 7 19.20 -4.91 -10.01
CA ILE A 7 18.46 -6.17 -10.17
C ILE A 7 19.06 -7.25 -9.27
N ASP A 8 20.36 -7.50 -9.38
CA ASP A 8 21.05 -8.55 -8.62
C ASP A 8 20.90 -8.37 -7.11
N ARG A 9 20.97 -7.11 -6.64
CA ARG A 9 20.85 -6.81 -5.21
C ARG A 9 19.45 -7.04 -4.66
N TYR A 10 18.41 -6.72 -5.43
CA TYR A 10 17.06 -6.55 -4.89
C TYR A 10 16.03 -7.57 -5.40
N PHE A 11 16.31 -8.28 -6.51
CA PHE A 11 15.32 -9.10 -7.20
C PHE A 11 14.69 -10.18 -6.31
N LEU A 12 15.50 -10.94 -5.57
CA LEU A 12 14.99 -12.04 -4.73
C LEU A 12 14.08 -11.55 -3.60
N GLU A 13 14.43 -10.44 -2.96
CA GLU A 13 13.62 -9.83 -1.91
C GLU A 13 12.28 -9.32 -2.46
N HIS A 14 12.29 -8.64 -3.60
CA HIS A 14 11.07 -8.12 -4.21
C HIS A 14 10.18 -9.23 -4.77
N ARG A 15 10.77 -10.32 -5.28
CA ARG A 15 10.04 -11.54 -5.65
C ARG A 15 9.30 -12.13 -4.44
N ALA A 16 9.96 -12.20 -3.28
CA ALA A 16 9.32 -12.69 -2.06
C ALA A 16 8.14 -11.80 -1.63
N LYS A 17 8.31 -10.47 -1.65
CA LYS A 17 7.24 -9.51 -1.34
C LYS A 17 6.05 -9.60 -2.29
N LEU A 18 6.29 -9.83 -3.58
CA LEU A 18 5.22 -10.03 -4.56
C LEU A 18 4.41 -11.31 -4.27
N LEU A 19 5.09 -12.41 -3.92
CA LEU A 19 4.41 -13.66 -3.56
C LEU A 19 3.59 -13.52 -2.28
N ASP A 20 4.13 -12.79 -1.29
CA ASP A 20 3.44 -12.54 -0.03
C ASP A 20 2.14 -11.73 -0.24
N LEU A 21 2.22 -10.63 -1.01
CA LEU A 21 1.06 -9.83 -1.39
C LEU A 21 0.02 -10.64 -2.17
N ALA A 22 0.44 -11.44 -3.16
CA ALA A 22 -0.46 -12.29 -3.92
C ALA A 22 -1.19 -13.29 -3.01
N ALA A 23 -0.46 -13.98 -2.12
CA ALA A 23 -1.05 -14.92 -1.19
C ALA A 23 -1.98 -14.26 -0.17
N TYR A 24 -1.74 -13.00 0.20
CA TYR A 24 -2.67 -12.22 1.03
C TYR A 24 -3.99 -11.97 0.30
N LEU A 25 -3.93 -11.50 -0.96
CA LEU A 25 -5.13 -11.29 -1.78
C LEU A 25 -5.92 -12.59 -1.98
N ASP A 26 -5.26 -13.71 -2.27
CA ASP A 26 -5.91 -15.02 -2.38
C ASP A 26 -6.61 -15.47 -1.08
N ARG A 27 -6.16 -15.00 0.09
CA ARG A 27 -6.79 -15.29 1.38
C ARG A 27 -8.00 -14.40 1.61
N LEU A 28 -7.95 -13.13 1.20
CA LEU A 28 -9.11 -12.23 1.23
C LEU A 28 -10.23 -12.77 0.36
N ASP A 29 -9.93 -13.14 -0.89
CA ASP A 29 -10.92 -13.69 -1.82
C ASP A 29 -11.59 -14.97 -1.28
N ARG A 30 -10.84 -15.80 -0.53
CA ARG A 30 -11.38 -17.01 0.12
C ARG A 30 -12.17 -16.76 1.39
N ALA A 31 -11.96 -15.62 2.06
CA ALA A 31 -12.65 -15.29 3.31
C ALA A 31 -14.15 -14.97 3.10
N GLY A 32 -14.57 -14.72 1.86
CA GLY A 32 -15.95 -14.45 1.48
C GLY A 32 -16.32 -12.97 1.55
N SER A 33 -17.59 -12.65 1.32
CA SER A 33 -18.09 -11.27 1.23
C SER A 33 -18.39 -10.68 2.61
N SER A 34 -17.53 -9.76 3.07
CA SER A 34 -17.89 -8.69 4.00
C SER A 34 -17.95 -7.36 3.25
N ASP A 35 -18.37 -6.28 3.92
CA ASP A 35 -18.09 -4.94 3.42
C ASP A 35 -16.57 -4.78 3.17
N GLU A 36 -16.22 -4.06 2.11
CA GLU A 36 -14.82 -3.83 1.73
C GLU A 36 -14.13 -3.00 2.82
N ASP A 37 -13.09 -3.57 3.44
CA ASP A 37 -12.28 -2.84 4.42
C ASP A 37 -11.48 -1.75 3.69
N PHE A 38 -11.51 -0.52 4.18
CA PHE A 38 -10.81 0.60 3.52
C PHE A 38 -9.32 0.36 3.32
N ARG A 39 -8.68 -0.50 4.15
CA ARG A 39 -7.27 -0.87 3.99
C ARG A 39 -7.05 -1.79 2.81
N GLU A 40 -8.04 -2.62 2.46
CA GLU A 40 -8.00 -3.44 1.26
C GLU A 40 -8.04 -2.55 0.01
N ALA A 41 -9.00 -1.63 -0.05
CA ALA A 41 -9.11 -0.66 -1.14
C ALA A 41 -7.82 0.16 -1.30
N ALA A 42 -7.29 0.71 -0.19
CA ALA A 42 -6.06 1.50 -0.19
C ALA A 42 -4.83 0.68 -0.69
N LEU A 43 -4.74 -0.61 -0.34
CA LEU A 43 -3.66 -1.45 -0.81
C LEU A 43 -3.77 -1.72 -2.32
N ARG A 44 -4.98 -1.95 -2.84
CA ARG A 44 -5.22 -2.11 -4.28
C ARG A 44 -4.83 -0.86 -5.06
N ASP A 45 -5.18 0.32 -4.55
CA ASP A 45 -4.79 1.60 -5.16
C ASP A 45 -3.27 1.81 -5.16
N ALA A 46 -2.60 1.46 -4.05
CA ALA A 46 -1.14 1.53 -3.96
C ALA A 46 -0.45 0.59 -4.97
N ILE A 47 -0.99 -0.61 -5.21
CA ILE A 47 -0.46 -1.54 -6.23
C ILE A 47 -0.58 -0.94 -7.63
N ALA A 48 -1.69 -0.27 -7.94
CA ALA A 48 -1.87 0.39 -9.24
C ALA A 48 -0.79 1.46 -9.50
N ILE A 49 -0.38 2.21 -8.47
CA ILE A 49 0.71 3.19 -8.55
C ILE A 49 2.05 2.54 -8.93
N LEU A 50 2.32 1.31 -8.49
CA LEU A 50 3.59 0.63 -8.78
C LEU A 50 3.77 0.34 -10.28
N ILE A 51 2.68 0.07 -10.99
CA ILE A 51 2.71 -0.41 -12.38
C ILE A 51 2.39 0.66 -13.42
N ASP A 52 2.04 1.88 -13.02
CA ASP A 52 1.52 2.92 -13.92
C ASP A 52 2.57 3.62 -14.81
N GLY A 53 3.83 3.20 -14.75
CA GLY A 53 4.91 3.74 -15.58
C GLY A 53 5.50 5.07 -15.10
N LYS A 54 4.91 5.77 -14.12
CA LYS A 54 5.32 7.12 -13.73
C LYS A 54 6.47 7.13 -12.69
N PRO A 55 7.26 8.22 -12.60
CA PRO A 55 8.33 8.35 -11.60
C PRO A 55 7.78 8.48 -10.16
N ASP A 56 8.70 8.51 -9.20
CA ASP A 56 8.42 8.74 -7.77
C ASP A 56 7.44 7.75 -7.11
N ARG A 57 7.38 6.51 -7.61
CA ARG A 57 6.46 5.47 -7.10
C ARG A 57 6.45 5.35 -5.58
N ALA A 58 7.63 5.33 -4.95
CA ALA A 58 7.73 5.21 -3.49
C ALA A 58 7.04 6.37 -2.76
N ARG A 59 7.27 7.62 -3.21
CA ARG A 59 6.62 8.81 -2.66
C ARG A 59 5.11 8.75 -2.87
N ARG A 60 4.68 8.40 -4.08
CA ARG A 60 3.25 8.36 -4.44
C ARG A 60 2.49 7.27 -3.69
N VAL A 61 3.11 6.10 -3.46
CA VAL A 61 2.53 5.04 -2.61
C VAL A 61 2.41 5.54 -1.17
N LEU A 62 3.44 6.17 -0.62
CA LEU A 62 3.40 6.74 0.73
C LEU A 62 2.25 7.76 0.87
N GLU A 63 2.18 8.72 -0.04
CA GLU A 63 1.13 9.75 -0.06
C GLU A 63 -0.27 9.13 -0.18
N SER A 64 -0.46 8.11 -1.03
CA SER A 64 -1.76 7.44 -1.17
C SER A 64 -2.27 6.75 0.11
N LEU A 65 -1.35 6.41 1.02
CA LEU A 65 -1.67 5.76 2.29
C LEU A 65 -1.72 6.75 3.47
N SER A 66 -1.40 8.02 3.23
CA SER A 66 -1.21 9.03 4.28
C SER A 66 -2.39 10.01 4.34
N ASP A 67 -2.65 10.53 5.53
CA ASP A 67 -3.56 11.67 5.71
C ASP A 67 -2.94 12.92 5.08
N PRO A 68 -3.60 13.54 4.07
CA PRO A 68 -3.08 14.73 3.42
C PRO A 68 -3.41 16.03 4.19
N THR A 69 -4.20 15.95 5.26
CA THR A 69 -4.63 17.12 6.01
C THR A 69 -3.48 17.74 6.81
N THR A 70 -3.44 19.07 6.82
CA THR A 70 -2.46 19.84 7.58
C THR A 70 -3.04 20.44 8.86
N ASP A 71 -4.37 20.50 8.93
CA ASP A 71 -5.09 21.00 10.09
C ASP A 71 -5.18 19.92 11.16
N PRO A 72 -4.71 20.17 12.39
CA PRO A 72 -4.80 19.19 13.46
C PRO A 72 -6.25 18.88 13.78
N ILE A 73 -6.58 17.59 13.90
CA ILE A 73 -7.85 17.17 14.48
C ILE A 73 -7.86 17.46 15.99
N GLU A 74 -9.02 17.85 16.53
CA GLU A 74 -9.19 18.22 17.94
C GLU A 74 -8.83 17.08 18.90
N LYS A 75 -9.11 15.83 18.49
CA LYS A 75 -8.84 14.63 19.28
C LYS A 75 -8.48 13.46 18.38
N ALA A 76 -7.44 12.73 18.76
CA ALA A 76 -7.07 11.49 18.07
C ALA A 76 -8.18 10.43 18.22
N PRO A 77 -8.60 9.76 17.11
CA PRO A 77 -9.64 8.73 17.16
C PRO A 77 -9.18 7.46 17.90
N GLY A 78 -7.89 7.32 18.17
CA GLY A 78 -7.29 6.23 18.94
C GLY A 78 -5.77 6.39 19.07
N LYS A 79 -5.11 5.38 19.64
CA LYS A 79 -3.63 5.34 19.78
C LYS A 79 -2.92 4.59 18.65
N GLY A 80 -3.66 3.96 17.74
CA GLY A 80 -3.11 3.12 16.68
C GLY A 80 -3.11 3.81 15.33
N ALA A 81 -1.98 3.80 14.64
CA ALA A 81 -1.96 4.06 13.20
C ALA A 81 -2.54 2.85 12.46
N CYS A 82 -3.49 3.09 11.55
CA CYS A 82 -4.11 2.04 10.74
C CYS A 82 -3.31 1.73 9.46
N GLY A 83 -2.35 2.58 9.08
CA GLY A 83 -1.44 2.36 7.95
C GLY A 83 -2.03 2.67 6.57
N ALA A 84 -3.27 3.16 6.51
CA ALA A 84 -3.94 3.63 5.31
C ALA A 84 -4.85 4.82 5.68
N TYR A 85 -5.21 5.63 4.69
CA TYR A 85 -6.10 6.77 4.87
C TYR A 85 -7.42 6.54 4.13
N THR A 86 -8.54 6.71 4.81
CA THR A 86 -9.87 6.73 4.17
C THR A 86 -10.32 8.18 4.02
N HIS A 87 -10.80 8.54 2.83
CA HIS A 87 -11.40 9.86 2.59
C HIS A 87 -12.81 9.98 3.20
N SER A 88 -13.33 8.90 3.80
CA SER A 88 -14.64 8.87 4.44
C SER A 88 -14.47 8.88 5.95
N ALA A 89 -14.78 10.02 6.56
CA ALA A 89 -15.15 10.14 7.96
C ALA A 89 -16.68 10.21 8.08
#